data_AF-A0A016UC56-F1
#
_entry.id   AF-A0A016UC56-F1
#
_cell.length_a   1.000
_cell.length_b   1.000
_cell.length_c   1.000
_cell.angle_alpha   90.00
_cell.angle_beta   90.00
_cell.angle_gamma   90.00
#
_symmetry.space_group_name_H-M   'P 1'
#
loop_
_entity.id
_entity.type
_entity.pdbx_description
1 polymer ?
#
loop_
_entity_poly.entity_id
_entity_poly.type
_entity_poly.pdbx_seq_one_letter_code
_entity_poly.pdbx_strand_id
1 'polypeptide(L)'
;MRLRRFCQLLVLLYTLSLVFAGDICDNGQFPTFNQDQRQALVDGHKELRKAIAEGKQPNYPGVLPSAKNMYLLQYNCELEAIVQNEVAGCSGHATLTEQYGQNFLVRRTSANGKGLGCSLRKHTS
;
A
#
# COMPACT_ATOMS: atom_id res chain seq x y z
N MET A 1 -39.56 -37.47 9.60
CA MET A 1 -38.09 -37.26 9.54
C MET A 1 -37.71 -36.49 8.26
N ARG A 2 -38.15 -35.23 8.09
CA ARG A 2 -37.82 -34.40 6.90
C ARG A 2 -37.50 -32.94 7.20
N LEU A 3 -37.59 -32.50 8.46
CA LEU A 3 -37.34 -31.10 8.86
C LEU A 3 -35.88 -30.81 9.24
N ARG A 4 -35.09 -31.84 9.59
CA ARG A 4 -33.66 -31.69 9.99
C ARG A 4 -32.72 -31.43 8.81
N ARG A 5 -33.01 -31.98 7.62
CA ARG A 5 -32.17 -31.81 6.42
C ARG A 5 -32.29 -30.41 5.80
N PHE A 6 -33.46 -29.78 5.92
CA PHE A 6 -33.69 -28.40 5.46
C PHE A 6 -32.95 -27.36 6.31
N CYS A 7 -32.85 -27.58 7.62
CA CYS A 7 -32.12 -26.68 8.52
C CYS A 7 -30.61 -26.74 8.30
N GLN A 8 -30.05 -27.93 8.01
CA GLN A 8 -28.62 -28.07 7.68
C GLN A 8 -28.22 -27.41 6.35
N LEU A 9 -29.09 -27.45 5.33
CA LEU A 9 -28.85 -26.80 4.05
C LEU A 9 -28.90 -25.26 4.15
N LEU A 10 -29.75 -24.70 5.03
CA LEU A 10 -29.84 -23.25 5.25
C LEU A 10 -28.61 -22.68 5.98
N VAL A 11 -28.01 -23.45 6.90
CA VAL A 11 -26.79 -23.04 7.63
C VAL A 11 -25.55 -23.01 6.73
N LEU A 12 -25.46 -23.93 5.76
CA LEU A 12 -24.34 -23.98 4.81
C LEU A 12 -24.36 -22.83 3.80
N LEU A 13 -25.54 -22.34 3.42
CA LEU A 13 -25.66 -21.19 2.51
C LEU A 13 -25.33 -19.84 3.17
N TYR A 14 -25.50 -19.73 4.49
CA TYR A 14 -25.23 -18.49 5.23
C TYR A 14 -23.74 -18.30 5.57
N THR A 15 -22.96 -19.39 5.60
CA THR A 15 -21.52 -19.35 5.91
C THR A 15 -20.65 -19.06 4.70
N LEU A 16 -21.16 -19.21 3.47
CA LEU A 16 -20.43 -18.93 2.23
C LEU A 16 -20.30 -17.42 1.93
N SER A 17 -21.13 -16.58 2.55
CA SER A 17 -21.22 -15.13 2.28
C SER A 17 -20.28 -14.26 3.13
N LEU A 18 -19.60 -14.83 4.14
CA LEU A 18 -18.66 -14.08 4.97
C LEU A 18 -17.25 -14.16 4.38
N VAL A 19 -17.04 -13.46 3.27
CA VAL A 19 -15.69 -13.08 2.85
C VAL A 19 -15.27 -11.93 3.76
N PHE A 20 -14.56 -12.23 4.84
CA PHE A 20 -13.93 -11.21 5.66
C PHE A 20 -12.80 -10.58 4.84
N ALA A 21 -12.99 -9.35 4.37
CA ALA A 21 -11.89 -8.53 3.89
C ALA A 21 -10.98 -8.26 5.10
N GLY A 22 -9.84 -8.96 5.16
CA GLY A 22 -8.84 -8.72 6.18
C GLY A 22 -8.16 -7.38 5.95
N ASP A 23 -7.93 -6.65 7.03
CA ASP A 23 -7.12 -5.43 7.03
C ASP A 23 -5.67 -5.75 6.60
N ILE A 24 -5.04 -4.87 5.80
CA ILE A 24 -3.63 -5.00 5.39
C ILE A 24 -2.71 -4.94 6.61
N CYS A 25 -3.00 -4.00 7.53
CA CYS A 25 -2.35 -3.83 8.81
C CYS A 25 -3.40 -3.52 9.87
N ASP A 26 -3.21 -3.97 11.11
CA ASP A 26 -4.07 -3.58 12.23
C ASP A 26 -3.96 -2.07 12.49
N ASN A 27 -5.06 -1.32 12.34
CA ASN A 27 -5.09 0.12 12.59
C ASN A 27 -4.86 0.49 14.07
N GLY A 28 -5.13 -0.43 15.00
CA GLY A 28 -4.81 -0.24 16.41
C GLY A 28 -3.30 -0.25 16.68
N GLN A 29 -2.56 -1.07 15.93
CA GLN A 29 -1.11 -1.15 16.02
C GLN A 29 -0.40 -0.12 15.13
N PHE A 30 -0.95 0.16 13.95
CA PHE A 30 -0.38 1.07 12.94
C PHE A 30 -1.40 2.17 12.59
N PRO A 31 -1.47 3.27 13.38
CA PRO A 31 -2.56 4.25 13.24
C PRO A 31 -2.33 5.31 12.16
N THR A 32 -1.12 5.41 11.59
CA THR A 32 -0.75 6.56 10.73
C THR A 32 -1.43 6.52 9.36
N PHE A 33 -1.41 5.37 8.69
CA PHE A 33 -2.16 5.16 7.45
C PHE A 33 -3.44 4.38 7.71
N ASN A 34 -4.46 4.58 6.86
CA ASN A 34 -5.64 3.74 6.85
C ASN A 34 -5.54 2.65 5.75
N GLN A 35 -6.50 1.73 5.71
CA GLN A 35 -6.48 0.63 4.72
C GLN A 35 -6.45 1.13 3.29
N ASP A 36 -7.27 2.12 2.94
CA ASP A 36 -7.35 2.64 1.58
C ASP A 36 -6.00 3.24 1.12
N GLN A 37 -5.28 3.91 2.02
CA GLN A 37 -3.95 4.46 1.72
C GLN A 37 -2.90 3.37 1.50
N ARG A 38 -2.93 2.32 2.33
CA ARG A 38 -2.04 1.15 2.17
C ARG A 38 -2.32 0.41 0.87
N GLN A 39 -3.60 0.22 0.57
CA GLN A 39 -4.08 -0.43 -0.64
C GLN A 39 -3.65 0.38 -1.87
N ALA A 40 -3.88 1.69 -1.89
CA ALA A 40 -3.46 2.56 -2.98
C ALA A 40 -1.94 2.52 -3.21
N LEU A 41 -1.13 2.53 -2.15
CA LEU A 41 0.34 2.45 -2.26
C LEU A 41 0.80 1.12 -2.86
N VAL A 42 0.28 -0.01 -2.37
CA VAL A 42 0.70 -1.33 -2.88
C VAL A 42 0.16 -1.59 -4.29
N ASP A 43 -1.06 -1.17 -4.58
CA ASP A 43 -1.68 -1.37 -5.89
C ASP A 43 -1.00 -0.53 -6.97
N GLY A 44 -0.67 0.74 -6.69
CA GLY A 44 0.10 1.55 -7.63
C GLY A 44 1.43 0.90 -8.02
N HIS A 45 2.14 0.29 -7.06
CA HIS A 45 3.36 -0.46 -7.36
C HIS A 45 3.09 -1.76 -8.12
N LYS A 46 2.05 -2.51 -7.74
CA LYS A 46 1.67 -3.76 -8.42
C LYS A 46 1.28 -3.51 -9.87
N GLU A 47 0.47 -2.49 -10.14
CA GLU A 47 0.03 -2.10 -11.48
C GLU A 47 1.21 -1.71 -12.36
N LEU A 48 2.11 -0.84 -11.86
CA LEU A 48 3.32 -0.45 -12.59
C LEU A 48 4.23 -1.65 -12.85
N ARG A 49 4.48 -2.50 -11.84
CA ARG A 49 5.32 -3.71 -12.01
C ARG A 49 4.71 -4.69 -13.00
N LYS A 50 3.39 -4.85 -13.01
CA LYS A 50 2.67 -5.66 -13.99
C LYS A 50 2.80 -5.09 -15.39
N ALA A 51 2.59 -3.78 -15.57
CA ALA A 51 2.75 -3.13 -16.87
C ALA A 51 4.18 -3.27 -17.43
N ILE A 52 5.20 -3.20 -16.56
CA ILE A 52 6.60 -3.45 -16.93
C ILE A 52 6.79 -4.93 -17.30
N ALA A 53 6.28 -5.87 -16.49
CA ALA A 53 6.39 -7.30 -16.74
C ALA A 53 5.83 -7.69 -18.12
N GLU A 54 4.71 -7.07 -18.51
CA GLU A 54 4.04 -7.28 -19.79
C GLU A 54 4.67 -6.51 -20.96
N GLY A 55 5.67 -5.66 -20.73
CA GLY A 55 6.30 -4.83 -21.75
C GLY A 55 5.39 -3.72 -22.29
N LYS A 56 4.48 -3.21 -21.46
CA LYS A 56 3.48 -2.18 -21.82
C LYS A 56 3.76 -0.81 -21.20
N GLN A 57 4.66 -0.75 -20.22
CA GLN A 57 4.95 0.50 -19.52
C GLN A 57 5.64 1.51 -20.45
N PRO A 58 5.08 2.72 -20.65
CA PRO A 58 5.70 3.75 -21.48
C PRO A 58 7.08 4.19 -20.95
N ASN A 59 8.00 4.47 -21.88
CA ASN A 59 9.32 5.04 -21.60
C ASN A 59 9.73 6.00 -22.75
N TYR A 60 10.78 6.81 -22.56
CA TYR A 60 11.28 7.67 -23.64
C TYR A 60 12.58 7.12 -24.27
N PRO A 61 12.60 6.80 -25.58
CA PRO A 61 11.45 6.57 -26.47
C PRO A 61 10.83 5.18 -26.30
N GLY A 62 9.52 5.04 -26.54
CA GLY A 62 8.83 3.75 -26.64
C GLY A 62 8.25 3.17 -25.35
N VAL A 63 8.53 1.89 -25.09
CA VAL A 63 8.06 1.14 -23.90
C VAL A 63 9.23 0.38 -23.27
N LEU A 64 9.15 0.10 -21.97
CA LEU A 64 10.11 -0.76 -21.30
C LEU A 64 9.97 -2.21 -21.80
N PRO A 65 11.09 -2.97 -21.91
CA PRO A 65 11.03 -4.38 -22.28
C PRO A 65 10.31 -5.21 -21.22
N SER A 66 9.73 -6.34 -21.63
CA SER A 66 9.08 -7.28 -20.71
C SER A 66 10.07 -7.93 -19.74
N ALA A 67 9.57 -8.32 -18.57
CA ALA A 67 10.39 -8.92 -17.51
C ALA A 67 9.79 -10.25 -17.05
N LYS A 68 10.58 -11.32 -17.09
CA LYS A 68 10.12 -12.70 -16.80
C LYS A 68 9.88 -12.98 -15.32
N ASN A 69 10.60 -12.31 -14.42
CA ASN A 69 10.59 -12.59 -12.98
C ASN A 69 10.22 -11.34 -12.15
N MET A 70 9.17 -10.63 -12.57
CA MET A 70 8.70 -9.42 -11.91
C MET A 70 7.50 -9.72 -11.00
N TYR A 71 7.77 -9.94 -9.71
CA TYR A 71 6.75 -10.36 -8.74
C TYR A 71 5.96 -9.17 -8.16
N LEU A 72 4.72 -9.41 -7.74
CA LEU A 72 3.90 -8.43 -7.02
C LEU A 72 4.49 -8.14 -5.64
N LEU A 73 4.39 -6.89 -5.20
CA LEU A 73 4.77 -6.52 -3.84
C LEU A 73 3.66 -6.86 -2.85
N GLN A 74 4.04 -7.19 -1.63
CA GLN A 74 3.15 -7.27 -0.48
C GLN A 74 3.46 -6.09 0.44
N TYR A 75 2.41 -5.52 1.03
CA TYR A 75 2.60 -4.46 2.02
C TYR A 75 3.19 -5.06 3.29
N ASN A 76 4.14 -4.37 3.91
CA ASN A 76 4.77 -4.81 5.15
C ASN A 76 4.57 -3.74 6.23
N CYS A 77 3.79 -4.07 7.26
CA CYS A 77 3.44 -3.15 8.34
C CYS A 77 4.64 -2.77 9.22
N GLU A 78 5.61 -3.67 9.40
CA GLU A 78 6.84 -3.35 10.14
C GLU A 78 7.69 -2.33 9.38
N LEU A 79 7.76 -2.45 8.05
CA LEU A 79 8.41 -1.44 7.21
C LEU A 79 7.65 -0.11 7.22
N GLU A 80 6.32 -0.12 7.31
CA GLU A 80 5.54 1.12 7.53
C GLU A 80 6.01 1.82 8.80
N ALA A 81 6.11 1.11 9.93
CA ALA A 81 6.56 1.70 11.20
C ALA A 81 7.99 2.26 11.11
N ILE A 82 8.92 1.55 10.47
CA ILE A 82 10.30 2.02 10.27
C ILE A 82 10.30 3.32 9.43
N VAL A 83 9.55 3.35 8.33
CA VAL A 83 9.44 4.55 7.48
C VAL A 83 8.75 5.70 8.22
N GLN A 84 7.75 5.44 9.06
CA GLN A 84 7.10 6.48 9.87
C GLN A 84 8.08 7.12 10.84
N ASN A 85 8.90 6.32 11.51
CA ASN A 85 9.92 6.82 12.43
C ASN A 85 10.96 7.68 11.68
N GLU A 86 11.37 7.26 10.48
CA GLU A 86 12.29 8.04 9.66
C GLU A 86 11.68 9.37 9.22
N VAL A 87 10.45 9.34 8.68
CA VAL A 87 9.81 10.57 8.17
C VAL A 87 9.50 11.56 9.30
N ALA A 88 9.25 11.08 10.52
CA ALA A 88 9.11 11.93 11.71
C ALA A 88 10.38 12.74 12.04
N GLY A 89 11.55 12.25 11.64
CA GLY A 89 12.83 12.97 11.78
C GLY A 89 12.98 14.13 10.80
N CYS A 90 12.15 14.20 9.75
CA CYS A 90 12.07 15.33 8.83
C CYS A 90 13.39 15.68 8.15
N SER A 91 14.23 14.66 7.93
CA SER A 91 15.54 14.78 7.29
C SER A 91 15.45 15.29 5.85
N GLY A 92 14.36 14.97 5.15
CA GLY A 92 14.19 15.31 3.73
C GLY A 92 15.12 14.55 2.80
N HIS A 93 15.75 13.48 3.29
CA HIS A 93 16.72 12.64 2.57
C HIS A 93 16.45 11.16 2.85
N ALA A 94 16.94 10.28 1.97
CA ALA A 94 16.92 8.84 2.22
C ALA A 94 18.06 8.47 3.19
N THR A 95 17.71 7.91 4.35
CA THR A 95 18.64 7.54 5.43
C THR A 95 18.65 6.04 5.73
N LEU A 96 17.66 5.28 5.22
CA LEU A 96 17.51 3.83 5.47
C LEU A 96 18.32 2.98 4.48
N THR A 97 19.27 3.60 3.77
CA THR A 97 19.86 3.14 2.52
C THR A 97 20.79 1.94 2.65
N GLU A 98 21.28 1.63 3.85
CA GLU A 98 22.15 0.48 4.08
C GLU A 98 21.37 -0.84 4.20
N GLN A 99 20.10 -0.78 4.59
CA GLN A 99 19.28 -1.97 4.86
C GLN A 99 18.09 -2.10 3.90
N TYR A 100 17.56 -0.99 3.40
CA TYR A 100 16.35 -0.96 2.57
C TYR A 100 16.52 -0.07 1.34
N GLY A 101 15.95 -0.51 0.21
CA GLY A 101 15.73 0.39 -0.93
C GLY A 101 14.70 1.45 -0.55
N GLN A 102 15.01 2.72 -0.76
CA GLN A 102 14.17 3.84 -0.31
C GLN A 102 13.88 4.84 -1.43
N ASN A 103 12.60 5.16 -1.60
CA ASN A 103 12.13 6.30 -2.38
C ASN A 103 11.56 7.34 -1.42
N PHE A 104 11.86 8.63 -1.63
CA PHE A 104 11.30 9.74 -0.86
C PHE A 104 10.85 10.87 -1.77
N LEU A 105 9.80 11.57 -1.34
CA LEU A 105 9.27 12.75 -2.03
C LEU A 105 9.06 13.86 -1.00
N VAL A 106 9.76 14.97 -1.19
CA VAL A 106 9.56 16.19 -0.38
C VAL A 106 8.84 17.21 -1.24
N ARG A 107 7.64 17.59 -0.78
CA ARG A 107 6.88 18.67 -1.42
C ARG A 107 6.97 19.91 -0.55
N ARG A 108 7.64 20.96 -1.03
CA ARG A 108 7.56 22.28 -0.39
C ARG A 108 6.12 22.77 -0.53
N THR A 109 5.53 23.14 0.59
CA THR A 109 4.21 23.75 0.58
C THR A 109 4.37 25.22 0.88
N SER A 110 3.95 26.07 -0.05
CA SER A 110 3.92 27.52 0.17
C SER A 110 2.80 27.85 1.16
N ALA A 111 3.07 27.71 2.45
CA ALA A 111 2.27 28.39 3.46
C ALA A 111 2.93 29.74 3.69
N ASN A 112 2.21 30.82 3.38
CA ASN A 112 2.61 32.20 3.66
C ASN A 112 3.35 32.31 5.01
N GLY A 113 4.68 32.47 4.95
CA GLY A 113 5.49 33.04 6.04
C GLY A 113 5.57 32.29 7.38
N LYS A 114 5.17 31.02 7.50
CA LYS A 114 5.35 30.26 8.77
C LYS A 114 5.94 28.87 8.54
N GLY A 115 7.26 28.79 8.68
CA GLY A 115 8.03 27.59 9.04
C GLY A 115 8.01 26.43 8.04
N LEU A 116 9.16 25.80 7.83
CA LEU A 116 9.28 24.47 7.23
C LEU A 116 8.66 23.45 8.21
N GLY A 117 7.34 23.35 8.25
CA GLY A 117 6.63 22.32 8.98
C GLY A 117 6.69 21.02 8.20
N CYS A 118 7.38 20.03 8.73
CA CYS A 118 7.33 18.67 8.25
C CYS A 118 5.99 18.08 8.64
N SER A 119 5.09 17.99 7.67
CA SER A 119 3.76 17.42 7.86
C SER A 119 3.54 16.40 6.77
N LEU A 120 3.30 15.16 7.17
CA LEU A 120 2.81 14.09 6.30
C LEU A 120 1.44 14.50 5.75
N ARG A 121 1.42 15.23 4.63
CA ARG A 121 0.18 15.54 3.95
C ARG A 121 -0.29 14.32 3.17
N LYS A 122 -1.46 13.81 3.56
CA LYS A 122 -2.23 12.86 2.75
C LYS A 122 -2.52 13.53 1.40
N HIS A 123 -1.97 12.99 0.31
CA HIS A 123 -2.35 13.43 -1.02
C HIS A 123 -3.71 12.81 -1.32
N THR A 124 -4.77 13.61 -1.28
CA THR A 124 -6.03 13.26 -1.93
C THR A 124 -5.86 13.59 -3.41
N SER A 125 -6.09 12.61 -4.29
CA SER A 125 -6.20 12.83 -5.73
C SER A 125 -7.55 13.47 -6.08
#